data_AF-A0A935GRV6-F1
#
_entry.id   AF-A0A935GRV6-F1
#
_cell.length_a   1.000
_cell.length_b   1.000
_cell.length_c   1.000
_cell.angle_alpha   90.00
_cell.angle_beta   90.00
_cell.angle_gamma   90.00
#
_symmetry.space_group_name_H-M   'P 1'
#
loop_
_entity.id
_entity.type
_entity.pdbx_description
1 polymer ?
#
loop_
_entity_poly.entity_id
_entity_poly.type
_entity_poly.pdbx_seq_one_letter_code
_entity_poly.pdbx_strand_id
1 'polypeptide(L)'
;MKIVLKIVFVIPLIVTFLAANSSWAQGRIYRCGNEYTNTVSEAQAKDCKLVSGGNVTVVPAFRPPARTASSAQPGARVDPSEQRSKDADSRYILESELKKAEARQAELLREYNNGEPEKMAQETRNHQKYLDRVAELKASISRNESDIAGIRRELERLGQSSSPSPGNTAK
;
A
#
# COMPACT_ATOMS: atom_id res chain seq x y z
N MET A 1 6.84 60.30 27.12
CA MET A 1 6.11 60.03 25.85
C MET A 1 6.99 59.62 24.66
N LYS A 2 8.33 59.72 24.69
CA LYS A 2 9.20 59.36 23.54
C LYS A 2 9.58 57.87 23.45
N ILE A 3 9.34 57.08 24.49
CA ILE A 3 9.73 55.66 24.59
C ILE A 3 8.64 54.73 24.02
N VAL A 4 7.36 55.06 24.22
CA VAL A 4 6.22 54.25 23.76
C VAL A 4 6.08 54.27 22.24
N LEU A 5 6.42 55.39 21.59
CA LEU A 5 6.35 55.53 20.12
C LEU A 5 7.42 54.72 19.37
N LYS A 6 8.58 54.48 20.00
CA LYS A 6 9.67 53.68 19.41
C LYS A 6 9.37 52.17 19.44
N ILE A 7 8.70 51.69 20.48
CA ILE A 7 8.40 50.27 20.66
C ILE A 7 7.34 49.80 19.65
N VAL A 8 6.35 50.66 19.34
CA VAL A 8 5.28 50.34 18.36
C VAL A 8 5.83 50.21 16.93
N PHE A 9 6.91 50.92 16.58
CA PHE A 9 7.50 50.86 15.24
C PHE A 9 8.51 49.73 15.02
N VAL A 10 9.07 49.14 16.09
CA VAL A 10 10.09 48.06 15.98
C VAL A 10 9.45 46.68 15.89
N ILE A 11 8.25 46.49 16.44
CA ILE A 11 7.53 45.21 16.45
C ILE A 11 7.14 44.70 15.04
N PRO A 12 6.65 45.52 14.08
CA PRO A 12 6.33 45.00 12.75
C PRO A 12 7.56 44.67 11.88
N LEU A 13 8.76 45.16 12.25
CA LEU A 13 9.99 44.97 11.46
C LEU A 13 10.74 43.67 11.83
N ILE A 14 10.48 43.12 13.02
CA ILE A 14 11.07 41.85 13.49
C ILE A 14 10.28 40.64 12.98
N VAL A 15 8.96 40.79 12.75
CA VAL A 15 8.11 39.67 12.30
C VAL A 15 8.35 39.29 10.84
N THR A 16 8.81 40.21 9.99
CA THR A 16 9.10 39.96 8.57
C THR A 16 10.45 39.26 8.33
N PHE A 17 11.36 39.22 9.31
CA PHE A 17 12.68 38.59 9.15
C PHE A 17 12.70 37.09 9.50
N LEU A 18 11.63 36.55 10.09
CA LEU A 18 11.54 35.13 10.46
C LEU A 18 10.91 34.23 9.38
N ALA A 19 10.44 34.78 8.26
CA ALA A 19 9.73 34.02 7.21
C ALA A 19 10.61 33.55 6.03
N ALA A 20 11.94 33.67 6.12
CA ALA A 20 12.86 33.36 5.01
C ALA A 20 13.71 32.08 5.19
N ASN A 21 13.28 31.12 6.01
CA ASN A 21 13.94 29.81 6.12
C ASN A 21 13.11 28.68 5.50
N SER A 22 12.67 28.87 4.25
CA SER A 22 12.32 27.70 3.43
C SER A 22 13.62 27.12 2.89
N SER A 23 14.26 26.25 3.66
CA SER A 23 15.40 25.45 3.20
C SER A 23 14.92 24.49 2.11
N TRP A 24 15.11 24.85 0.85
CA TRP A 24 14.90 23.93 -0.26
C TRP A 24 16.10 22.98 -0.29
N ALA A 25 15.95 21.83 0.35
CA ALA A 25 16.94 20.76 0.31
C ALA A 25 16.99 20.16 -1.11
N GLN A 26 17.75 20.80 -2.00
CA GLN A 26 18.17 20.24 -3.27
C GLN A 26 19.11 19.07 -2.95
N GLY A 27 18.62 17.82 -3.07
CA GLY A 27 19.39 16.62 -2.80
C GLY A 27 20.69 16.62 -3.61
N ARG A 28 21.84 16.57 -2.93
CA ARG A 28 23.16 16.54 -3.57
C ARG A 28 23.42 15.13 -4.09
N ILE A 29 23.62 15.00 -5.41
CA ILE A 29 23.92 13.73 -6.05
C ILE A 29 25.42 13.65 -6.31
N TYR A 30 26.01 12.53 -5.95
CA TYR A 30 27.42 12.25 -6.16
C TYR A 30 27.60 11.13 -7.17
N ARG A 31 28.61 11.25 -8.04
CA ARG A 31 29.05 10.18 -8.94
C ARG A 31 30.39 9.65 -8.46
N CYS A 32 30.38 8.39 -8.01
CA CYS A 32 31.53 7.66 -7.52
C CYS A 32 31.90 6.61 -8.59
N GLY A 33 32.72 7.00 -9.57
CA GLY A 33 32.97 6.19 -10.76
C GLY A 33 31.73 6.04 -11.66
N ASN A 34 31.07 4.88 -11.63
CA ASN A 34 29.87 4.56 -12.41
C ASN A 34 28.56 4.58 -11.60
N GLU A 35 28.62 4.78 -10.28
CA GLU A 35 27.46 4.76 -9.41
C GLU A 35 27.02 6.17 -9.01
N TYR A 36 25.70 6.41 -9.03
CA TYR A 36 25.08 7.65 -8.58
C TYR A 36 24.42 7.43 -7.23
N THR A 37 24.82 8.19 -6.21
CA THR A 37 24.29 8.06 -4.85
C THR A 37 23.91 9.41 -4.25
N ASN A 38 22.91 9.38 -3.36
CA ASN A 38 22.48 10.52 -2.56
C ASN A 38 23.17 10.58 -1.19
N THR A 39 23.96 9.56 -0.83
CA THR A 39 24.68 9.47 0.44
C THR A 39 26.09 8.92 0.21
N VAL A 40 27.10 9.68 0.59
CA VAL A 40 28.52 9.30 0.49
C VAL A 40 29.08 9.20 1.90
N SER A 41 29.76 8.10 2.23
CA SER A 41 30.51 8.00 3.49
C SER A 41 31.86 8.71 3.39
N GLU A 42 32.45 9.14 4.51
CA GLU A 42 33.71 9.91 4.53
C GLU A 42 34.87 9.19 3.81
N ALA A 43 34.88 7.86 3.84
CA ALA A 43 35.87 7.03 3.14
C ALA A 43 35.72 7.09 1.61
N GLN A 44 34.49 7.22 1.10
CA GLN A 44 34.17 7.26 -0.33
C GLN A 44 34.22 8.68 -0.90
N ALA A 45 34.17 9.70 -0.05
CA ALA A 45 34.16 11.11 -0.44
C ALA A 45 35.34 11.53 -1.31
N LYS A 46 36.49 10.85 -1.19
CA LYS A 46 37.71 11.14 -1.95
C LYS A 46 37.58 10.81 -3.44
N ASP A 47 36.75 9.83 -3.79
CA ASP A 47 36.58 9.32 -5.16
C ASP A 47 35.22 9.68 -5.78
N CYS A 48 34.41 10.48 -5.09
CA CYS A 48 33.07 10.89 -5.51
C CYS A 48 33.05 12.37 -5.93
N LYS A 49 32.57 12.66 -7.15
CA LYS A 49 32.37 14.05 -7.63
C LYS A 49 30.90 14.45 -7.49
N LEU A 50 30.65 15.66 -6.97
CA LEU A 50 29.31 16.23 -6.90
C LEU A 50 28.81 16.53 -8.33
N VAL A 51 27.69 15.92 -8.70
CA VAL A 51 27.04 16.15 -9.99
C VAL A 51 26.07 17.31 -9.83
N SER A 52 26.47 18.49 -10.30
CA SER A 52 25.65 19.69 -10.28
C SER A 52 25.24 20.06 -11.70
N GLY A 53 23.93 20.01 -12.00
CA GLY A 53 23.36 20.73 -13.13
C GLY A 53 23.38 20.06 -14.52
N GLY A 54 22.97 18.80 -14.66
CA GLY A 54 22.70 18.23 -15.99
C GLY A 54 21.60 17.16 -15.97
N ASN A 55 20.42 17.45 -16.51
CA ASN A 55 19.27 16.55 -16.80
C ASN A 55 19.08 15.32 -15.90
N VAL A 56 19.34 15.42 -14.59
CA VAL A 56 18.98 14.37 -13.62
C VAL A 56 17.65 14.79 -13.01
N THR A 57 16.57 14.18 -13.47
CA THR A 57 15.26 14.29 -12.83
C THR A 57 15.25 13.40 -11.60
N VAL A 58 15.34 14.01 -10.43
CA VAL A 58 15.18 13.30 -9.16
C VAL A 58 13.71 13.00 -8.99
N VAL A 59 13.32 11.74 -9.18
CA VAL A 59 12.02 11.27 -8.68
C VAL A 59 12.18 11.11 -7.18
N PRO A 60 11.55 11.96 -6.35
CA PRO A 60 11.67 11.83 -4.91
C PRO A 60 11.17 10.44 -4.51
N ALA A 61 12.01 9.66 -3.84
CA ALA A 61 11.58 8.39 -3.27
C ALA A 61 10.40 8.68 -2.33
N PHE A 62 9.32 7.90 -2.46
CA PHE A 62 8.21 7.96 -1.51
C PHE A 62 8.76 7.54 -0.14
N ARG A 63 9.14 8.53 0.67
CA ARG A 63 9.50 8.32 2.05
C ARG A 63 8.18 8.23 2.80
N PRO A 64 7.74 7.04 3.26
CA PRO A 64 6.60 7.00 4.17
C PRO A 64 6.95 7.94 5.32
N PRO A 65 6.03 8.83 5.73
CA PRO A 65 6.30 9.73 6.83
C PRO A 65 6.77 8.88 8.01
N ALA A 66 7.95 9.22 8.55
CA ALA A 66 8.39 8.61 9.80
C ALA A 66 7.21 8.72 10.77
N ARG A 67 6.78 7.59 11.35
CA ARG A 67 5.69 7.54 12.33
C ARG A 67 6.14 8.29 13.59
N THR A 68 6.19 9.62 13.51
CA THR A 68 5.98 10.44 14.69
C THR A 68 4.55 10.15 15.11
N ALA A 69 4.33 9.89 16.40
CA ALA A 69 3.00 9.88 16.98
C ALA A 69 2.44 11.31 16.92
N SER A 70 2.17 11.80 15.71
CA SER A 70 1.41 13.00 15.46
C SER A 70 -0.04 12.60 15.62
N SER A 71 -0.72 13.25 16.56
CA SER A 71 -2.17 13.30 16.59
C SER A 71 -2.68 13.49 15.17
N ALA A 72 -3.52 12.57 14.70
CA ALA A 72 -4.05 12.58 13.34
C ALA A 72 -4.60 13.98 13.03
N GLN A 73 -3.87 14.74 12.21
CA GLN A 73 -4.44 15.89 11.54
C GLN A 73 -5.58 15.33 10.68
N PRO A 74 -6.83 15.80 10.82
CA PRO A 74 -7.98 15.25 10.11
C PRO A 74 -7.89 15.68 8.63
N GLY A 75 -6.99 15.05 7.88
CA GLY A 75 -6.85 15.21 6.45
C GLY A 75 -8.07 14.59 5.78
N ALA A 76 -8.92 15.47 5.23
CA ALA A 76 -10.13 15.17 4.46
C ALA A 76 -10.94 13.99 5.01
N ARG A 77 -11.79 14.25 6.00
CA ARG A 77 -12.87 13.31 6.33
C ARG A 77 -13.66 13.08 5.04
N VAL A 78 -13.53 11.88 4.46
CA VAL A 78 -14.43 11.40 3.41
C VAL A 78 -15.84 11.55 3.97
N ASP A 79 -16.75 12.12 3.19
CA ASP A 79 -18.12 12.29 3.63
C ASP A 79 -18.68 10.92 4.06
N PRO A 80 -19.38 10.80 5.21
CA PRO A 80 -19.89 9.51 5.67
C PRO A 80 -20.79 8.80 4.65
N SER A 81 -21.47 9.54 3.76
CA SER A 81 -22.24 8.95 2.66
C SER A 81 -21.33 8.40 1.57
N GLU A 82 -20.27 9.11 1.19
CA GLU A 82 -19.28 8.64 0.21
C GLU A 82 -18.53 7.40 0.73
N GLN A 83 -18.16 7.38 2.02
CA GLN A 83 -17.52 6.23 2.64
C GLN A 83 -18.45 4.99 2.61
N ARG A 84 -19.73 5.15 2.93
CA ARG A 84 -20.71 4.06 2.85
C ARG A 84 -20.89 3.54 1.44
N SER A 85 -20.92 4.42 0.44
CA SER A 85 -21.00 4.02 -0.97
C SER A 85 -19.78 3.20 -1.37
N LYS A 86 -18.57 3.62 -0.99
CA LYS A 86 -17.33 2.87 -1.27
C LYS A 86 -17.30 1.51 -0.58
N ASP A 87 -17.77 1.45 0.65
CA ASP A 87 -17.86 0.20 1.41
C ASP A 87 -18.89 -0.76 0.76
N ALA A 88 -20.01 -0.23 0.27
CA ALA A 88 -21.01 -1.01 -0.46
C ALA A 88 -20.47 -1.54 -1.79
N ASP A 89 -19.75 -0.73 -2.56
CA ASP A 89 -19.10 -1.14 -3.81
C ASP A 89 -18.04 -2.22 -3.54
N SER A 90 -17.19 -2.00 -2.53
CA SER A 90 -16.16 -2.96 -2.12
C SER A 90 -16.76 -4.31 -1.73
N ARG A 91 -17.85 -4.27 -0.96
CA ARG A 91 -18.60 -5.47 -0.57
C ARG A 91 -19.18 -6.18 -1.79
N TYR A 92 -19.83 -5.46 -2.70
CA TYR A 92 -20.39 -6.03 -3.92
C TYR A 92 -19.33 -6.74 -4.77
N ILE A 93 -18.15 -6.11 -4.93
CA ILE A 93 -17.03 -6.70 -5.67
C ILE A 93 -16.60 -8.01 -5.01
N LEU A 94 -16.37 -8.01 -3.69
CA LEU A 94 -15.93 -9.20 -2.96
C LEU A 94 -16.98 -10.31 -2.96
N GLU A 95 -18.27 -10.00 -2.87
CA GLU A 95 -19.35 -10.97 -2.99
C GLU A 95 -19.37 -11.60 -4.40
N SER A 96 -19.12 -10.80 -5.43
CA SER A 96 -19.03 -11.30 -6.81
C SER A 96 -17.81 -12.21 -7.03
N GLU A 97 -16.66 -11.86 -6.44
CA GLU A 97 -15.44 -12.67 -6.50
C GLU A 97 -15.60 -13.97 -5.69
N LEU A 98 -16.25 -13.90 -4.53
CA LEU A 98 -16.59 -15.08 -3.74
C LEU A 98 -17.43 -16.06 -4.56
N LYS A 99 -18.49 -15.57 -5.23
CA LYS A 99 -19.36 -16.41 -6.06
C LYS A 99 -18.60 -17.05 -7.22
N LYS A 100 -17.69 -16.32 -7.86
CA LYS A 100 -16.82 -16.88 -8.92
C LYS A 100 -15.86 -17.94 -8.37
N ALA A 101 -15.25 -17.69 -7.21
CA ALA A 101 -14.34 -18.64 -6.57
C ALA A 101 -15.07 -19.92 -6.13
N GLU A 102 -16.28 -19.82 -5.59
CA GLU A 102 -17.13 -20.96 -5.24
C GLU A 102 -17.58 -21.75 -6.48
N ALA A 103 -17.91 -21.07 -7.58
CA ALA A 103 -18.22 -21.74 -8.85
C ALA A 103 -17.01 -22.53 -9.39
N ARG A 104 -15.81 -21.93 -9.36
CA ARG A 104 -14.57 -22.63 -9.72
C ARG A 104 -14.27 -23.80 -8.79
N GLN A 105 -14.55 -23.67 -7.49
CA GLN A 105 -14.40 -24.78 -6.54
C GLN A 105 -15.29 -25.96 -6.93
N ALA A 106 -16.55 -25.69 -7.26
CA ALA A 106 -17.49 -26.73 -7.66
C ALA A 106 -17.04 -27.44 -8.95
N GLU A 107 -16.52 -26.69 -9.92
CA GLU A 107 -15.97 -27.26 -11.15
C GLU A 107 -14.73 -28.12 -10.89
N LEU A 108 -13.77 -27.63 -10.09
CA LEU A 108 -12.57 -28.37 -9.73
C LEU A 108 -12.89 -29.66 -8.97
N LEU A 109 -13.84 -29.61 -8.03
CA LEU A 109 -14.29 -30.80 -7.29
C LEU A 109 -14.99 -31.80 -8.21
N ARG A 110 -15.79 -31.32 -9.17
CA ARG A 110 -16.43 -32.17 -10.18
C ARG A 110 -15.40 -32.87 -11.07
N GLU A 111 -14.39 -32.14 -11.53
CA GLU A 111 -13.31 -32.74 -12.33
C GLU A 111 -12.47 -33.71 -11.49
N TYR A 112 -12.12 -33.34 -10.25
CA TYR A 112 -11.34 -34.17 -9.35
C TYR A 112 -12.05 -35.49 -9.01
N ASN A 113 -13.38 -35.52 -9.02
CA ASN A 113 -14.21 -36.71 -8.90
C ASN A 113 -13.73 -37.66 -7.77
N ASN A 114 -13.67 -37.13 -6.55
CA ASN A 114 -13.20 -37.86 -5.36
C ASN A 114 -11.77 -38.44 -5.47
N GLY A 115 -10.92 -37.86 -6.32
CA GLY A 115 -9.55 -38.33 -6.56
C GLY A 115 -9.41 -39.26 -7.76
N GLU A 116 -10.50 -39.55 -8.45
CA GLU A 116 -10.54 -40.39 -9.64
C GLU A 116 -11.08 -39.60 -10.85
N PRO A 117 -10.36 -38.55 -11.30
CA PRO A 117 -10.75 -37.83 -12.51
C PRO A 117 -10.81 -38.79 -13.71
N GLU A 118 -11.69 -38.50 -14.67
CA GLU A 118 -11.77 -39.30 -15.89
C GLU A 118 -10.43 -39.32 -16.63
N LYS A 119 -9.96 -40.50 -17.03
CA LYS A 119 -8.71 -40.65 -17.77
C LYS A 119 -8.86 -40.14 -19.19
N MET A 120 -7.99 -39.22 -19.58
CA MET A 120 -7.93 -38.71 -20.94
C MET A 120 -7.16 -39.68 -21.85
N ALA A 121 -7.47 -39.70 -23.16
CA ALA A 121 -6.82 -40.60 -24.13
C ALA A 121 -5.29 -40.47 -24.19
N GLN A 122 -4.77 -39.28 -23.88
CA GLN A 122 -3.33 -38.98 -23.84
C GLN A 122 -2.64 -39.59 -22.59
N GLU A 123 -3.41 -39.81 -21.53
CA GLU A 123 -2.97 -40.37 -20.24
C GLU A 123 -2.99 -41.90 -20.25
N THR A 124 -3.78 -42.53 -21.14
CA THR A 124 -3.78 -43.99 -21.32
C THR A 124 -2.41 -44.53 -21.76
N ARG A 125 -1.64 -43.73 -22.50
CA ARG A 125 -0.29 -44.09 -22.97
C ARG A 125 0.80 -43.78 -21.94
N ASN A 126 0.52 -42.89 -20.99
CA ASN A 126 1.47 -42.48 -19.95
C ASN A 126 0.72 -42.21 -18.65
N HIS A 127 0.78 -43.19 -17.73
CA HIS A 127 0.10 -43.10 -16.45
C HIS A 127 0.68 -42.01 -15.53
N GLN A 128 1.96 -41.63 -15.68
CA GLN A 128 2.54 -40.57 -14.87
C GLN A 128 1.81 -39.23 -15.08
N LYS A 129 1.41 -38.92 -16.32
CA LYS A 129 0.65 -37.70 -16.62
C LYS A 129 -0.69 -37.63 -15.87
N TYR A 130 -1.34 -38.78 -15.69
CA TYR A 130 -2.56 -38.87 -14.90
C TYR A 130 -2.28 -38.52 -13.43
N LEU A 131 -1.23 -39.10 -12.84
CA LEU A 131 -0.85 -38.82 -11.45
C LEU A 131 -0.49 -37.34 -11.25
N ASP A 132 0.26 -36.77 -12.19
CA ASP A 132 0.64 -35.36 -12.17
C ASP A 132 -0.60 -34.45 -12.25
N ARG A 133 -1.58 -34.77 -13.11
CA ARG A 133 -2.83 -34.02 -13.20
C ARG A 133 -3.68 -34.14 -11.94
N VAL A 134 -3.81 -35.34 -11.36
CA VAL A 134 -4.52 -35.53 -10.09
C VAL A 134 -3.88 -34.67 -8.98
N ALA A 135 -2.54 -34.64 -8.93
CA ALA A 135 -1.80 -33.81 -7.99
C ALA A 135 -2.05 -32.30 -8.24
N GLU A 136 -2.05 -31.87 -9.51
CA GLU A 136 -2.31 -30.47 -9.89
C GLU A 136 -3.76 -30.04 -9.60
N LEU A 137 -4.74 -30.92 -9.83
CA LEU A 137 -6.14 -30.68 -9.46
C LEU A 137 -6.27 -30.49 -7.95
N LYS A 138 -5.65 -31.37 -7.16
CA LYS A 138 -5.63 -31.25 -5.70
C LYS A 138 -4.96 -29.96 -5.23
N ALA A 139 -3.84 -29.58 -5.83
CA ALA A 139 -3.17 -28.32 -5.52
C ALA A 139 -4.04 -27.10 -5.89
N SER A 140 -4.74 -27.15 -7.02
CA SER A 140 -5.66 -26.10 -7.46
C SER A 140 -6.86 -25.94 -6.55
N ILE A 141 -7.46 -27.05 -6.10
CA ILE A 141 -8.51 -27.09 -5.08
C ILE A 141 -8.01 -26.40 -3.81
N SER A 142 -6.84 -26.79 -3.30
CA SER A 142 -6.30 -26.23 -2.06
C SER A 142 -6.02 -24.72 -2.15
N ARG A 143 -5.52 -24.24 -3.29
CA ARG A 143 -5.33 -22.80 -3.54
C ARG A 143 -6.67 -22.05 -3.56
N ASN A 144 -7.65 -22.57 -4.30
CA ASN A 144 -8.96 -21.93 -4.42
C ASN A 144 -9.73 -21.93 -3.08
N GLU A 145 -9.58 -22.97 -2.25
CA GLU A 145 -10.10 -22.96 -0.86
C GLU A 145 -9.47 -21.85 -0.02
N SER A 146 -8.17 -21.62 -0.19
CA SER A 146 -7.45 -20.53 0.49
C SER A 146 -7.95 -19.15 0.03
N ASP A 147 -8.23 -18.99 -1.26
CA ASP A 147 -8.81 -17.77 -1.83
C ASP A 147 -10.22 -17.50 -1.27
N ILE A 148 -11.09 -18.52 -1.26
CA ILE A 148 -12.44 -18.44 -0.67
C ILE A 148 -12.35 -18.02 0.80
N ALA A 149 -11.47 -18.66 1.58
CA ALA A 149 -11.28 -18.30 2.98
C ALA A 149 -10.76 -16.86 3.15
N GLY A 150 -9.85 -16.41 2.27
CA GLY A 150 -9.36 -15.04 2.23
C GLY A 150 -10.47 -14.02 1.98
N ILE A 151 -11.27 -14.23 0.94
CA ILE A 151 -12.37 -13.33 0.55
C ILE A 151 -13.43 -13.27 1.65
N ARG A 152 -13.76 -14.41 2.28
CA ARG A 152 -14.73 -14.44 3.40
C ARG A 152 -14.27 -13.62 4.60
N ARG A 153 -12.97 -13.69 4.97
CA ARG A 153 -12.41 -12.86 6.05
C ARG A 153 -12.49 -11.37 5.72
N GLU A 154 -12.26 -11.01 4.46
CA GLU A 154 -12.34 -9.62 4.03
C GLU A 154 -13.78 -9.09 4.07
N LEU A 155 -14.75 -9.88 3.65
CA LEU A 155 -16.18 -9.56 3.79
C LEU A 155 -16.58 -9.37 5.26
N GLU A 156 -16.08 -10.22 6.15
CA GLU A 156 -16.31 -10.10 7.60
C GLU A 156 -15.70 -8.80 8.14
N ARG A 157 -14.47 -8.47 7.71
CA ARG A 157 -13.77 -7.23 8.08
C ARG A 157 -14.57 -5.98 7.68
N LEU A 158 -15.15 -5.95 6.47
CA LEU A 158 -16.02 -4.86 6.02
C LEU A 158 -17.32 -4.78 6.83
N GLY A 159 -17.86 -5.92 7.25
CA GLY A 159 -19.03 -5.96 8.15
C GLY A 159 -18.73 -5.33 9.51
N GLN A 160 -17.56 -5.61 10.09
CA GLN A 160 -17.14 -5.05 11.37
C GLN A 160 -16.83 -3.55 11.29
N SER A 161 -16.22 -3.06 10.20
CA SER A 161 -15.92 -1.63 10.03
C SER A 161 -17.16 -0.76 9.83
N SER A 162 -18.27 -1.34 9.37
CA SER A 162 -19.55 -0.65 9.20
C SER A 162 -20.36 -0.48 10.48
N SER A 163 -19.96 -1.17 11.57
CA SER A 163 -20.62 -1.09 12.87
C SER A 163 -20.18 0.17 13.62
N PRO A 164 -21.08 1.10 13.99
CA PRO A 164 -20.69 2.25 14.80
C PRO A 164 -20.20 1.77 16.17
N SER A 165 -18.93 2.01 16.47
CA SER A 165 -18.35 1.75 17.80
C SER A 165 -19.19 2.46 18.87
N PRO A 166 -19.64 1.77 19.95
CA PRO A 166 -20.38 2.42 21.01
C PRO A 166 -19.47 3.47 21.66
N GLY A 167 -19.81 4.74 21.41
CA GLY A 167 -19.07 5.88 21.91
C GLY A 167 -18.98 5.83 23.43
N ASN A 168 -17.74 5.86 23.93
CA ASN A 168 -17.40 5.99 25.34
C ASN A 168 -18.12 7.22 25.91
N THR A 169 -19.24 6.99 26.59
CA THR A 169 -20.04 8.04 27.21
C THR A 169 -19.39 8.31 28.57
N ALA A 170 -18.49 9.28 28.60
CA ALA A 170 -17.93 9.81 29.84
C ALA A 170 -19.07 10.39 30.69
N LYS A 171 -19.11 9.98 31.97
CA LYS A 171 -19.81 10.68 33.03
C LYS A 171 -18.81 11.10 34.09
#